data_AF-A0AA47HZ91-F1
#
_entry.id   AF-A0AA47HZ91-F1
#
_cell.length_a   1.000
_cell.length_b   1.000
_cell.length_c   1.000
_cell.angle_alpha   90.00
_cell.angle_beta   90.00
_cell.angle_gamma   90.00
#
_symmetry.space_group_name_H-M   'P 1'
#
loop_
_entity.id
_entity.type
_entity.pdbx_description
1 polymer ?
#
loop_
_entity_poly.entity_id
_entity_poly.type
_entity_poly.pdbx_seq_one_letter_code
_entity_poly.pdbx_strand_id
1 'polypeptide(L)'
;MDTQAIRAQMPTLVVGHVPSNVRSFKFNIFDGQPKVSTLGFHIDPKPFEGKVIATTDEAIVVKTGRAEFAVLDRTLVTEVPDEGAKVQVEPYVRRRFDGQRADTPEEQTEFTADGQPYTVKRLVLGSAPAKLPIPEPRCPELRELIDQLEQLPAPDGFRRITHMLVDAGARDITWVDPLPTDIIRTPPAIGFTVDTTKFQGRVTVLYERGLDLYAVELRRDGELVERVDEVFFDTLGETLERLIDDGSWRRIRVQYLSGRKAVRH
;
A
#
# COMPACT_ATOMS: atom_id res chain seq x y z
N MET A 1 9.60 12.26 12.14
CA MET A 1 8.88 13.20 13.02
C MET A 1 8.70 12.61 14.41
N ASP A 2 8.96 13.38 15.47
CA ASP A 2 8.62 13.01 16.85
C ASP A 2 7.14 13.31 17.13
N THR A 3 6.33 12.25 17.16
CA THR A 3 4.88 12.38 17.37
C THR A 3 4.52 12.92 18.75
N GLN A 4 5.33 12.70 19.79
CA GLN A 4 5.05 13.20 21.13
C GLN A 4 5.34 14.71 21.22
N ALA A 5 6.47 15.14 20.65
CA ALA A 5 6.80 16.56 20.57
C ALA A 5 5.73 17.34 19.79
N ILE A 6 5.29 16.82 18.63
CA ILE A 6 4.22 17.47 17.85
C ILE A 6 2.91 17.51 18.63
N ARG A 7 2.51 16.44 19.31
CA ARG A 7 1.29 16.43 20.16
C ARG A 7 1.34 17.52 21.23
N ALA A 8 2.51 17.77 21.84
CA ALA A 8 2.68 18.82 22.83
C ALA A 8 2.63 20.24 22.22
N GLN A 9 3.10 20.41 20.98
CA GLN A 9 3.07 21.70 20.27
C GLN A 9 1.70 22.05 19.67
N MET A 10 0.86 21.04 19.38
CA MET A 10 -0.42 21.21 18.69
C MET A 10 -1.32 22.33 19.27
N PRO A 11 -1.53 22.45 20.61
CA PRO A 11 -2.35 23.52 21.17
C PRO A 11 -1.88 24.91 20.75
N THR A 12 -0.56 25.15 20.76
CA THR A 12 0.05 26.42 20.35
C THR A 12 -0.13 26.67 18.86
N LEU A 13 0.03 25.64 18.03
CA LEU A 13 -0.08 25.74 16.57
C LEU A 13 -1.53 26.02 16.11
N VAL A 14 -2.54 25.56 16.86
CA VAL A 14 -3.94 25.65 16.42
C VAL A 14 -4.78 26.70 17.14
N VAL A 15 -4.29 27.31 18.24
CA VAL A 15 -5.09 28.21 19.09
C VAL A 15 -5.75 29.36 18.31
N GLY A 16 -5.03 29.98 17.37
CA GLY A 16 -5.56 31.05 16.52
C GLY A 16 -6.53 30.58 15.43
N HIS A 17 -6.65 29.26 15.25
CA HIS A 17 -7.48 28.63 14.23
C HIS A 17 -8.69 27.88 14.81
N VAL A 18 -8.86 27.83 16.14
CA VAL A 18 -10.02 27.22 16.80
C VAL A 18 -10.98 28.32 17.25
N PRO A 19 -12.29 28.23 16.96
CA PRO A 19 -13.27 29.21 17.44
C PRO A 19 -13.32 29.24 18.98
N SER A 20 -13.50 30.43 19.56
CA SER A 20 -13.45 30.67 21.03
C SER A 20 -14.47 29.87 21.84
N ASN A 21 -15.56 29.40 21.23
CA ASN A 21 -16.59 28.60 21.89
C ASN A 21 -16.33 27.07 21.84
N VAL A 22 -15.24 26.64 21.21
CA VAL A 22 -14.86 25.23 21.13
C VAL A 22 -13.96 24.86 22.31
N ARG A 23 -14.32 23.80 23.04
CA ARG A 23 -13.60 23.35 24.24
C ARG A 23 -12.49 22.32 23.96
N SER A 24 -12.50 21.69 22.80
CA SER A 24 -11.52 20.68 22.41
C SER A 24 -11.37 20.63 20.89
N PHE A 25 -10.20 20.20 20.42
CA PHE A 25 -9.94 19.96 19.01
C PHE A 25 -9.49 18.51 18.81
N LYS A 26 -9.63 18.00 17.59
CA LYS A 26 -9.12 16.69 17.20
C LYS A 26 -8.12 16.81 16.07
N PHE A 27 -7.17 15.89 16.02
CA PHE A 27 -6.21 15.83 14.93
C PHE A 27 -5.76 14.41 14.64
N ASN A 28 -5.40 14.17 13.39
CA ASN A 28 -4.81 12.93 12.92
C ASN A 28 -3.40 13.19 12.42
N ILE A 29 -2.45 12.33 12.79
CA ILE A 29 -1.05 12.42 12.34
C ILE A 29 -0.86 11.49 11.16
N PHE A 30 -0.21 11.91 10.09
CA PHE A 30 0.11 11.12 8.90
C PHE A 30 1.64 11.07 8.78
N ASP A 31 2.21 10.00 9.34
CA ASP A 31 3.63 9.75 9.58
C ASP A 31 4.14 8.53 8.81
N GLY A 32 3.39 8.12 7.78
CA GLY A 32 3.66 6.89 7.03
C GLY A 32 3.31 5.62 7.80
N GLN A 33 2.88 5.73 9.06
CA GLN A 33 2.45 4.58 9.85
C GLN A 33 0.96 4.27 9.65
N PRO A 34 0.62 2.97 9.57
CA PRO A 34 -0.76 2.50 9.47
C PRO A 34 -1.65 3.05 10.58
N LYS A 35 -2.91 3.37 10.25
CA LYS A 35 -3.88 3.79 11.26
C LYS A 35 -4.65 2.60 11.77
N VAL A 36 -4.69 2.46 13.10
CA VAL A 36 -5.42 1.39 13.76
C VAL A 36 -6.76 1.92 14.23
N SER A 37 -7.82 1.18 13.91
CA SER A 37 -9.19 1.42 14.36
C SER A 37 -9.34 1.12 15.85
N THR A 38 -10.47 1.53 16.43
CA THR A 38 -10.85 1.17 17.80
C THR A 38 -10.96 -0.35 18.03
N LEU A 39 -11.16 -1.13 16.96
CA LEU A 39 -11.23 -2.59 16.98
C LEU A 39 -9.90 -3.27 16.67
N GLY A 40 -8.80 -2.52 16.56
CA GLY A 40 -7.47 -3.08 16.29
C GLY A 40 -7.15 -3.33 14.81
N PHE A 41 -8.08 -3.09 13.90
CA PHE A 41 -7.84 -3.25 12.46
C PHE A 41 -7.14 -2.05 11.84
N HIS A 42 -6.23 -2.29 10.89
CA HIS A 42 -5.68 -1.21 10.09
C HIS A 42 -6.72 -0.62 9.12
N ILE A 43 -6.78 0.71 9.03
CA ILE A 43 -7.67 1.47 8.16
C ILE A 43 -6.84 2.29 7.19
N ASP A 44 -7.18 2.17 5.90
CA ASP A 44 -6.66 3.03 4.85
C ASP A 44 -7.29 4.43 4.96
N PRO A 45 -6.49 5.51 5.12
CA PRO A 45 -7.02 6.86 5.25
C PRO A 45 -7.81 7.30 4.01
N LYS A 46 -8.74 8.24 4.22
CA LYS A 46 -9.45 8.91 3.13
C LYS A 46 -8.69 10.17 2.72
N PRO A 47 -8.64 10.50 1.42
CA PRO A 47 -8.21 11.83 0.97
C PRO A 47 -9.03 12.94 1.63
N PHE A 48 -8.42 14.10 1.80
CA PHE A 48 -9.09 15.25 2.37
C PHE A 48 -8.54 16.55 1.80
N GLU A 49 -9.33 17.62 1.95
CA GLU A 49 -8.94 18.97 1.61
C GLU A 49 -8.76 19.80 2.88
N GLY A 50 -7.92 20.81 2.81
CA GLY A 50 -7.78 21.75 3.90
C GLY A 50 -6.89 22.93 3.59
N LYS A 51 -6.74 23.80 4.59
CA LYS A 51 -5.85 24.96 4.53
C LYS A 51 -4.62 24.70 5.40
N VAL A 52 -3.43 24.91 4.86
CA VAL A 52 -2.19 24.87 5.66
C VAL A 52 -2.21 26.03 6.64
N ILE A 53 -2.01 25.74 7.93
CA ILE A 53 -2.04 26.75 9.00
C ILE A 53 -0.72 26.91 9.72
N ALA A 54 0.16 25.91 9.65
CA ALA A 54 1.49 25.97 10.22
C ALA A 54 2.41 24.98 9.52
N THR A 55 3.66 25.37 9.32
CA THR A 55 4.73 24.49 8.85
C THR A 55 5.90 24.57 9.82
N THR A 56 6.31 23.45 10.39
CA THR A 56 7.48 23.34 11.26
C THR A 56 8.61 22.60 10.53
N ASP A 57 9.74 22.39 11.21
CA ASP A 57 10.84 21.61 10.65
C ASP A 57 10.47 20.15 10.40
N GLU A 58 9.53 19.60 11.19
CA GLU A 58 9.14 18.18 11.09
C GLU A 58 7.75 17.94 10.51
N ALA A 59 6.83 18.92 10.59
CA ALA A 59 5.43 18.68 10.31
C ALA A 59 4.74 19.83 9.56
N ILE A 60 3.69 19.46 8.83
CA ILE A 60 2.77 20.39 8.17
C ILE A 60 1.39 20.22 8.78
N VAL A 61 0.81 21.29 9.31
CA VAL A 61 -0.52 21.26 9.93
C VAL A 61 -1.55 21.83 8.96
N VAL A 62 -2.51 20.99 8.61
CA VAL A 62 -3.62 21.30 7.70
C VAL A 62 -4.91 21.35 8.50
N LYS A 63 -5.64 22.46 8.42
CA LYS A 63 -6.99 22.58 8.97
C LYS A 63 -7.99 21.97 8.00
N THR A 64 -8.66 20.91 8.42
CA THR A 64 -9.63 20.14 7.62
C THR A 64 -11.08 20.43 8.00
N GLY A 65 -11.31 20.95 9.21
CA GLY A 65 -12.65 21.29 9.70
C GLY A 65 -12.63 22.44 10.70
N ARG A 66 -13.76 22.66 11.40
CA ARG A 66 -13.90 23.78 12.34
C ARG A 66 -12.87 23.74 13.49
N ALA A 67 -12.65 22.56 14.05
CA ALA A 67 -11.64 22.27 15.08
C ALA A 67 -11.01 20.90 14.82
N GLU A 68 -10.78 20.62 13.53
CA GLU A 68 -10.22 19.37 13.03
C GLU A 68 -8.97 19.68 12.22
N PHE A 69 -7.91 18.93 12.49
CA PHE A 69 -6.61 19.13 11.89
C PHE A 69 -6.00 17.82 11.40
N ALA A 70 -5.15 17.91 10.39
CA ALA A 70 -4.27 16.85 9.95
C ALA A 70 -2.83 17.33 10.10
N VAL A 71 -1.97 16.47 10.61
CA VAL A 71 -0.53 16.72 10.76
C VAL A 71 0.17 15.78 9.79
N LEU A 72 0.95 16.31 8.85
CA LEU A 72 1.69 15.53 7.87
C LEU A 72 3.16 15.53 8.25
N ASP A 73 3.83 14.38 8.22
CA ASP A 73 5.30 14.34 8.31
C ASP A 73 5.88 15.01 7.06
N ARG A 74 6.66 16.07 7.28
CA ARG A 74 7.23 16.89 6.21
C ARG A 74 8.19 16.10 5.31
N THR A 75 8.78 15.03 5.81
CA THR A 75 9.70 14.18 5.03
C THR A 75 8.97 13.25 4.05
N LEU A 76 7.67 13.04 4.24
CA LEU A 76 6.86 12.13 3.45
C LEU A 76 6.00 12.84 2.41
N VAL A 77 5.82 14.16 2.49
CA VAL A 77 4.99 14.88 1.50
C VAL A 77 5.71 15.00 0.15
N THR A 78 4.95 14.90 -0.95
CA THR A 78 5.50 15.08 -2.30
C THR A 78 5.90 16.51 -2.60
N GLU A 79 5.26 17.47 -1.94
CA GLU A 79 5.51 18.91 -2.05
C GLU A 79 5.20 19.56 -0.71
N VAL A 80 6.04 20.50 -0.28
CA VAL A 80 5.82 21.27 0.97
C VAL A 80 5.01 22.51 0.61
N PRO A 81 3.71 22.57 0.96
CA PRO A 81 2.89 23.73 0.66
C PRO A 81 3.21 24.95 1.51
N ASP A 82 3.00 26.14 0.94
CA ASP A 82 3.09 27.40 1.69
C ASP A 82 2.01 27.51 2.78
N GLU A 83 2.32 28.19 3.87
CA GLU A 83 1.32 28.53 4.88
C GLU A 83 0.19 29.37 4.28
N GLY A 84 -1.04 29.00 4.59
CA GLY A 84 -2.24 29.61 4.04
C GLY A 84 -2.73 29.00 2.71
N ALA A 85 -1.95 28.13 2.07
CA ALA A 85 -2.36 27.43 0.87
C ALA A 85 -3.54 26.49 1.12
N LYS A 86 -4.42 26.37 0.11
CA LYS A 86 -5.43 25.30 0.07
C LYS A 86 -4.87 24.10 -0.65
N VAL A 87 -4.96 22.93 -0.01
CA VAL A 87 -4.37 21.70 -0.52
C VAL A 87 -5.35 20.55 -0.49
N GLN A 88 -5.22 19.66 -1.47
CA GLN A 88 -5.73 18.31 -1.46
C GLN A 88 -4.60 17.39 -0.99
N VAL A 89 -4.91 16.55 -0.02
CA VAL A 89 -3.98 15.58 0.56
C VAL A 89 -4.50 14.17 0.32
N GLU A 90 -3.66 13.36 -0.29
CA GLU A 90 -3.91 11.93 -0.55
C GLU A 90 -2.82 11.12 0.16
N PRO A 91 -3.08 10.64 1.39
CA PRO A 91 -2.17 9.72 2.05
C PRO A 91 -2.17 8.34 1.37
N TYR A 92 -1.20 7.50 1.72
CA TYR A 92 -1.13 6.13 1.22
C TYR A 92 -2.39 5.32 1.53
N VAL A 93 -2.78 4.48 0.58
CA VAL A 93 -3.91 3.54 0.69
C VAL A 93 -3.51 2.25 -0.02
N ARG A 94 -3.82 1.12 0.59
CA ARG A 94 -3.63 -0.19 -0.05
C ARG A 94 -4.53 -0.32 -1.27
N ARG A 95 -3.98 -0.85 -2.36
CA ARG A 95 -4.68 -1.04 -3.64
C ARG A 95 -4.62 -2.48 -4.11
N ARG A 96 -5.60 -2.84 -4.93
CA ARG A 96 -5.65 -4.10 -5.68
C ARG A 96 -5.01 -3.90 -7.05
N PHE A 97 -4.77 -5.00 -7.76
CA PHE A 97 -4.24 -4.98 -9.13
C PHE A 97 -5.18 -4.30 -10.15
N ASP A 98 -6.47 -4.15 -9.84
CA ASP A 98 -7.42 -3.38 -10.65
C ASP A 98 -7.37 -1.86 -10.38
N GLY A 99 -6.48 -1.41 -9.48
CA GLY A 99 -6.31 -0.01 -9.09
C GLY A 99 -7.30 0.48 -8.03
N GLN A 100 -8.33 -0.31 -7.68
CA GLN A 100 -9.28 0.02 -6.63
C GLN A 100 -8.63 -0.10 -5.25
N ARG A 101 -9.25 0.53 -4.25
CA ARG A 101 -8.77 0.43 -2.86
C ARG A 101 -9.04 -0.97 -2.33
N ALA A 102 -8.16 -1.47 -1.46
CA ALA A 102 -8.32 -2.78 -0.83
C ALA A 102 -9.66 -2.90 -0.05
N ASP A 103 -10.12 -1.81 0.54
CA ASP A 103 -11.39 -1.71 1.29
C ASP A 103 -12.65 -1.56 0.41
N THR A 104 -12.53 -1.63 -0.92
CA THR A 104 -13.68 -1.55 -1.82
C THR A 104 -14.49 -2.86 -1.78
N PRO A 105 -15.82 -2.82 -1.54
CA PRO A 105 -16.63 -4.03 -1.47
C PRO A 105 -16.57 -4.86 -2.76
N GLU A 106 -16.56 -6.19 -2.60
CA GLU A 106 -16.75 -7.11 -3.73
C GLU A 106 -18.25 -7.33 -3.94
N GLU A 107 -18.71 -7.16 -5.18
CA GLU A 107 -20.10 -7.45 -5.56
C GLU A 107 -20.12 -8.76 -6.35
N GLN A 108 -20.89 -9.74 -5.88
CA GLN A 108 -21.10 -11.00 -6.56
C GLN A 108 -22.59 -11.22 -6.79
N THR A 109 -22.97 -11.52 -8.03
CA THR A 109 -24.33 -11.99 -8.32
C THR A 109 -24.38 -13.48 -8.02
N GLU A 110 -25.14 -13.84 -7.00
CA GLU A 110 -25.48 -15.22 -6.67
C GLU A 110 -26.91 -15.52 -7.17
N PHE A 111 -27.24 -16.80 -7.26
CA PHE A 111 -28.55 -17.26 -7.72
C PHE A 111 -29.21 -18.05 -6.60
N THR A 112 -30.49 -17.78 -6.35
CA THR A 112 -31.29 -18.63 -5.45
C THR A 112 -31.46 -20.03 -6.03
N ALA A 113 -31.94 -20.99 -5.22
CA ALA A 113 -32.29 -22.32 -5.70
C ALA A 113 -33.32 -22.31 -6.86
N ASP A 114 -34.12 -21.24 -6.95
CA ASP A 114 -35.11 -21.00 -8.01
C ASP A 114 -34.54 -20.24 -9.21
N GLY A 115 -33.23 -19.98 -9.24
CA GLY A 115 -32.54 -19.31 -10.35
C GLY A 115 -32.72 -17.78 -10.40
N GLN A 116 -33.26 -17.15 -9.34
CA GLN A 116 -33.36 -15.69 -9.29
C GLN A 116 -32.01 -15.07 -8.86
N PRO A 117 -31.48 -14.09 -9.62
CA PRO A 117 -30.24 -13.44 -9.27
C PRO A 117 -30.43 -12.50 -8.07
N TYR A 118 -29.49 -12.52 -7.12
CA TYR A 118 -29.35 -11.53 -6.05
C TYR A 118 -27.90 -11.07 -5.92
N THR A 119 -27.69 -9.80 -5.58
CA THR A 119 -26.34 -9.24 -5.42
C THR A 119 -25.90 -9.33 -3.96
N VAL A 120 -24.81 -10.04 -3.72
CA VAL A 120 -24.10 -10.06 -2.44
C VAL A 120 -23.00 -9.00 -2.49
N LYS A 121 -23.02 -8.07 -1.54
CA LYS A 121 -21.91 -7.13 -1.31
C LYS A 121 -21.11 -7.59 -0.11
N ARG A 122 -19.86 -7.99 -0.31
CA ARG A 122 -18.95 -8.44 0.75
C ARG A 122 -17.94 -7.34 1.05
N LEU A 123 -17.93 -6.87 2.30
CA LEU A 123 -16.91 -5.95 2.82
C LEU A 123 -15.98 -6.73 3.76
N VAL A 124 -14.73 -6.91 3.36
CA VAL A 124 -13.70 -7.52 4.21
C VAL A 124 -12.97 -6.41 4.95
N LEU A 125 -13.15 -6.36 6.27
CA LEU A 125 -12.51 -5.33 7.11
C LEU A 125 -11.04 -5.70 7.40
N GLY A 126 -10.17 -4.70 7.35
CA GLY A 126 -8.79 -4.76 7.83
C GLY A 126 -7.76 -5.41 6.89
N SER A 127 -8.12 -6.48 6.17
CA SER A 127 -7.11 -7.29 5.46
C SER A 127 -7.64 -8.01 4.22
N ALA A 128 -8.42 -7.32 3.38
CA ALA A 128 -8.75 -7.85 2.06
C ALA A 128 -7.45 -8.01 1.24
N PRO A 129 -7.07 -9.22 0.80
CA PRO A 129 -5.88 -9.41 -0.02
C PRO A 129 -6.09 -8.79 -1.41
N ALA A 130 -5.02 -8.28 -2.02
CA ALA A 130 -5.01 -7.96 -3.44
C ALA A 130 -4.82 -9.27 -4.22
N LYS A 131 -5.92 -9.86 -4.72
CA LYS A 131 -5.85 -11.12 -5.46
C LYS A 131 -5.01 -10.97 -6.73
N LEU A 132 -4.15 -11.95 -7.00
CA LEU A 132 -3.43 -11.99 -8.26
C LEU A 132 -4.43 -12.16 -9.41
N PRO A 133 -4.31 -11.38 -10.52
CA PRO A 133 -5.21 -11.45 -11.66
C PRO A 133 -4.85 -12.65 -12.56
N ILE A 134 -4.95 -13.86 -12.00
CA ILE A 134 -4.61 -15.12 -12.64
C ILE A 134 -5.75 -16.13 -12.45
N PRO A 135 -5.94 -17.10 -13.36
CA PRO A 135 -6.94 -18.15 -13.19
C PRO A 135 -6.58 -19.06 -12.01
N GLU A 136 -7.57 -19.78 -11.51
CA GLU A 136 -7.39 -20.81 -10.48
C GLU A 136 -6.36 -21.86 -10.97
N PRO A 137 -5.25 -22.07 -10.25
CA PRO A 137 -4.18 -22.97 -10.65
C PRO A 137 -4.59 -24.44 -10.47
N ARG A 138 -4.08 -25.31 -11.35
CA ARG A 138 -4.29 -26.77 -11.24
C ARG A 138 -3.20 -27.43 -10.39
N CYS A 139 -1.98 -26.89 -10.45
CA CYS A 139 -0.84 -27.32 -9.65
C CYS A 139 -1.04 -26.90 -8.18
N PRO A 140 -1.00 -27.85 -7.22
CA PRO A 140 -1.10 -27.55 -5.80
C PRO A 140 -0.01 -26.58 -5.31
N GLU A 141 1.22 -26.77 -5.75
CA GLU A 141 2.36 -25.95 -5.33
C GLU A 141 2.28 -24.52 -5.88
N LEU A 142 1.74 -24.34 -7.09
CA LEU A 142 1.42 -22.99 -7.59
C LEU A 142 0.32 -22.33 -6.75
N ARG A 143 -0.69 -23.10 -6.33
CA ARG A 143 -1.78 -22.61 -5.47
C ARG A 143 -1.24 -22.14 -4.13
N GLU A 144 -0.37 -22.93 -3.50
CA GLU A 144 0.26 -22.56 -2.24
C GLU A 144 1.12 -21.30 -2.37
N LEU A 145 1.89 -21.16 -3.47
CA LEU A 145 2.63 -19.93 -3.74
C LEU A 145 1.71 -18.72 -3.87
N ILE A 146 0.60 -18.84 -4.59
CA ILE A 146 -0.39 -17.76 -4.74
C ILE A 146 -1.01 -17.42 -3.39
N ASP A 147 -1.46 -18.42 -2.64
CA ASP A 147 -2.04 -18.24 -1.31
C ASP A 147 -1.04 -17.55 -0.37
N GLN A 148 0.24 -17.91 -0.42
CA GLN A 148 1.27 -17.26 0.39
C GLN A 148 1.51 -15.81 -0.01
N LEU A 149 1.60 -15.51 -1.31
CA LEU A 149 1.70 -14.12 -1.78
C LEU A 149 0.48 -13.28 -1.36
N GLU A 150 -0.71 -13.85 -1.47
CA GLU A 150 -1.96 -13.17 -1.13
C GLU A 150 -2.19 -13.04 0.38
N GLN A 151 -1.73 -14.00 1.19
CA GLN A 151 -2.04 -14.04 2.61
C GLN A 151 -0.92 -13.58 3.53
N LEU A 152 0.35 -13.78 3.19
CA LEU A 152 1.44 -13.43 4.09
C LEU A 152 1.61 -11.90 4.20
N PRO A 153 1.97 -11.40 5.40
CA PRO A 153 2.22 -9.98 5.59
C PRO A 153 3.50 -9.56 4.87
N ALA A 154 3.54 -8.31 4.41
CA ALA A 154 4.80 -7.65 4.12
C ALA A 154 5.50 -7.29 5.46
N PRO A 155 6.83 -7.07 5.46
CA PRO A 155 7.58 -6.83 6.70
C PRO A 155 7.12 -5.62 7.52
N ASP A 156 6.44 -4.66 6.90
CA ASP A 156 5.85 -3.50 7.58
C ASP A 156 4.63 -3.81 8.47
N GLY A 157 4.07 -5.03 8.41
CA GLY A 157 2.97 -5.49 9.26
C GLY A 157 1.58 -4.90 8.91
N PHE A 158 1.47 -4.13 7.84
CA PHE A 158 0.23 -3.50 7.40
C PHE A 158 -0.22 -3.95 6.02
N ARG A 159 0.72 -4.05 5.10
CA ARG A 159 0.51 -4.59 3.77
C ARG A 159 0.62 -6.11 3.80
N ARG A 160 0.02 -6.74 2.80
CA ARG A 160 0.33 -8.12 2.43
C ARG A 160 1.34 -8.10 1.29
N ILE A 161 1.99 -9.23 0.99
CA ILE A 161 2.98 -9.27 -0.09
C ILE A 161 2.38 -8.75 -1.41
N THR A 162 1.15 -9.14 -1.77
CA THR A 162 0.51 -8.61 -3.00
C THR A 162 0.27 -7.11 -3.01
N HIS A 163 0.02 -6.47 -1.86
CA HIS A 163 -0.06 -5.01 -1.80
C HIS A 163 1.31 -4.36 -2.09
N MET A 164 2.38 -4.92 -1.54
CA MET A 164 3.75 -4.50 -1.86
C MET A 164 4.06 -4.69 -3.34
N LEU A 165 3.60 -5.78 -3.97
CA LEU A 165 3.74 -5.97 -5.42
C LEU A 165 3.03 -4.85 -6.20
N VAL A 166 1.78 -4.53 -5.83
CA VAL A 166 1.02 -3.43 -6.46
C VAL A 166 1.77 -2.11 -6.30
N ASP A 167 2.29 -1.82 -5.11
CA ASP A 167 3.05 -0.59 -4.82
C ASP A 167 4.36 -0.53 -5.62
N ALA A 168 5.00 -1.68 -5.85
CA ALA A 168 6.18 -1.80 -6.72
C ALA A 168 5.86 -1.70 -8.22
N GLY A 169 4.59 -1.47 -8.58
CA GLY A 169 4.14 -1.35 -9.96
C GLY A 169 4.07 -2.68 -10.70
N ALA A 170 3.86 -3.79 -9.98
CA ALA A 170 3.78 -5.13 -10.58
C ALA A 170 2.73 -5.20 -11.69
N ARG A 171 3.20 -5.50 -12.91
CA ARG A 171 2.41 -5.64 -14.14
C ARG A 171 2.91 -6.83 -14.96
N ASP A 172 2.26 -7.10 -16.10
CA ASP A 172 2.63 -8.18 -17.01
C ASP A 172 2.76 -9.53 -16.29
N ILE A 173 1.77 -9.83 -15.43
CA ILE A 173 1.78 -11.01 -14.58
C ILE A 173 1.67 -12.26 -15.45
N THR A 174 2.55 -13.20 -15.16
CA THR A 174 2.68 -14.49 -15.85
C THR A 174 2.81 -15.58 -14.82
N TRP A 175 2.42 -16.80 -15.19
CA TRP A 175 2.48 -17.94 -14.30
C TRP A 175 2.89 -19.20 -15.09
N VAL A 176 3.49 -20.14 -14.39
CA VAL A 176 3.77 -21.49 -14.88
C VAL A 176 2.95 -22.45 -14.03
N ASP A 177 1.90 -23.03 -14.61
CA ASP A 177 0.99 -24.00 -13.98
C ASP A 177 1.25 -25.42 -14.56
N PRO A 178 2.30 -26.11 -14.10
CA PRO A 178 2.70 -27.39 -14.65
C PRO A 178 1.73 -28.52 -14.23
N LEU A 179 1.76 -29.62 -14.96
CA LEU A 179 1.18 -30.86 -14.44
C LEU A 179 2.06 -31.39 -13.28
N PRO A 180 1.48 -32.08 -12.29
CA PRO A 180 2.25 -32.63 -11.16
C PRO A 180 3.45 -33.51 -11.58
N THR A 181 3.34 -34.17 -12.73
CA THR A 181 4.40 -35.01 -13.31
C THR A 181 5.56 -34.21 -13.91
N ASP A 182 5.33 -32.95 -14.28
CA ASP A 182 6.30 -32.09 -14.98
C ASP A 182 6.96 -31.06 -14.04
N ILE A 183 6.54 -30.99 -12.78
CA ILE A 183 6.95 -29.96 -11.82
C ILE A 183 8.47 -29.83 -11.63
N ILE A 184 9.24 -30.91 -11.82
CA ILE A 184 10.72 -30.87 -11.75
C ILE A 184 11.31 -30.23 -13.01
N ARG A 185 10.73 -30.52 -14.18
CA ARG A 185 11.21 -30.02 -15.47
C ARG A 185 10.77 -28.57 -15.70
N THR A 186 9.57 -28.22 -15.26
CA THR A 186 8.96 -26.90 -15.39
C THR A 186 8.41 -26.51 -14.02
N PRO A 187 9.23 -25.86 -13.17
CA PRO A 187 8.80 -25.49 -11.84
C PRO A 187 7.64 -24.50 -11.88
N PRO A 188 6.69 -24.58 -10.92
CA PRO A 188 5.67 -23.57 -10.72
C PRO A 188 6.31 -22.22 -10.46
N ALA A 189 5.79 -21.17 -11.08
CA ALA A 189 6.35 -19.84 -10.92
C ALA A 189 5.31 -18.75 -11.14
N ILE A 190 5.51 -17.61 -10.49
CA ILE A 190 4.81 -16.35 -10.73
C ILE A 190 5.86 -15.32 -11.14
N GLY A 191 5.68 -14.71 -12.32
CA GLY A 191 6.55 -13.66 -12.83
C GLY A 191 5.80 -12.36 -13.08
N PHE A 192 6.42 -11.22 -12.79
CA PHE A 192 5.85 -9.89 -12.96
C PHE A 192 6.94 -8.85 -13.20
N THR A 193 6.60 -7.76 -13.89
CA THR A 193 7.50 -6.62 -14.11
C THR A 193 7.28 -5.58 -13.02
N VAL A 194 8.34 -5.07 -12.41
CA VAL A 194 8.29 -3.96 -11.44
C VAL A 194 9.04 -2.74 -11.97
N ASP A 195 8.70 -1.57 -11.42
CA ASP A 195 9.34 -0.30 -11.73
C ASP A 195 9.52 0.51 -10.45
N THR A 196 10.58 0.20 -9.71
CA THR A 196 10.95 0.91 -8.47
C THR A 196 12.37 1.44 -8.57
N THR A 197 12.74 2.32 -7.64
CA THR A 197 14.12 2.82 -7.58
C THR A 197 15.13 1.73 -7.18
N LYS A 198 14.69 0.65 -6.51
CA LYS A 198 15.53 -0.51 -6.19
C LYS A 198 15.76 -1.41 -7.39
N PHE A 199 14.70 -1.71 -8.14
CA PHE A 199 14.80 -2.58 -9.30
C PHE A 199 13.75 -2.23 -10.36
N GLN A 200 14.21 -2.24 -11.61
CA GLN A 200 13.38 -2.13 -12.81
C GLN A 200 13.68 -3.35 -13.67
N GLY A 201 12.63 -4.12 -13.96
CA GLY A 201 12.75 -5.37 -14.72
C GLY A 201 11.76 -6.43 -14.27
N ARG A 202 12.01 -7.66 -14.71
CA ARG A 202 11.18 -8.82 -14.44
C ARG A 202 11.64 -9.53 -13.17
N VAL A 203 10.71 -9.76 -12.26
CA VAL A 203 10.87 -10.58 -11.07
C VAL A 203 10.19 -11.91 -11.33
N THR A 204 10.77 -13.03 -10.89
CA THR A 204 10.12 -14.34 -10.93
C THR A 204 10.34 -15.06 -9.62
N VAL A 205 9.25 -15.42 -8.94
CA VAL A 205 9.25 -16.32 -7.79
C VAL A 205 8.95 -17.71 -8.30
N LEU A 206 9.87 -18.64 -8.13
CA LEU A 206 9.74 -20.03 -8.58
C LEU A 206 9.86 -21.00 -7.42
N TYR A 207 9.11 -22.11 -7.50
CA TYR A 207 9.17 -23.19 -6.52
C TYR A 207 10.26 -24.21 -6.86
N GLU A 208 11.13 -24.49 -5.90
CA GLU A 208 12.24 -25.41 -6.01
C GLU A 208 11.94 -26.72 -5.28
N ARG A 209 11.34 -27.67 -5.99
CA ARG A 209 10.91 -28.97 -5.43
C ARG A 209 12.02 -29.74 -4.72
N GLY A 210 13.27 -29.60 -5.15
CA GLY A 210 14.40 -30.34 -4.56
C GLY A 210 14.69 -29.93 -3.11
N LEU A 211 14.56 -28.64 -2.80
CA LEU A 211 14.80 -28.08 -1.47
C LEU A 211 13.50 -27.78 -0.70
N ASP A 212 12.36 -27.80 -1.40
CA ASP A 212 11.06 -27.38 -0.88
C ASP A 212 11.08 -25.92 -0.41
N LEU A 213 11.66 -25.06 -1.25
CA LEU A 213 11.84 -23.62 -1.00
C LEU A 213 11.48 -22.83 -2.27
N TYR A 214 11.51 -21.50 -2.16
CA TYR A 214 11.48 -20.63 -3.33
C TYR A 214 12.87 -20.19 -3.75
N ALA A 215 12.96 -19.78 -5.00
CA ALA A 215 13.99 -18.87 -5.47
C ALA A 215 13.35 -17.63 -6.11
N VAL A 216 14.03 -16.50 -5.99
CA VAL A 216 13.61 -15.24 -6.62
C VAL A 216 14.67 -14.82 -7.64
N GLU A 217 14.25 -14.71 -8.90
CA GLU A 217 15.09 -14.20 -9.99
C GLU A 217 14.71 -12.76 -10.35
N LEU A 218 15.73 -11.90 -10.46
CA LEU A 218 15.66 -10.57 -11.04
C LEU A 218 16.29 -10.59 -12.42
N ARG A 219 15.52 -10.22 -13.45
CA ARG A 219 15.98 -10.15 -14.85
C ARG A 219 15.76 -8.77 -15.44
N ARG A 220 16.77 -8.25 -16.13
CA ARG A 220 16.70 -7.00 -16.90
C ARG A 220 17.09 -7.30 -18.33
N ASP A 221 16.25 -6.88 -19.28
CA ASP A 221 16.46 -7.12 -20.72
C ASP A 221 16.71 -8.60 -21.08
N GLY A 222 16.11 -9.52 -20.31
CA GLY A 222 16.25 -10.97 -20.47
C GLY A 222 17.43 -11.60 -19.73
N GLU A 223 18.41 -10.80 -19.31
CA GLU A 223 19.58 -11.25 -18.56
C GLU A 223 19.27 -11.41 -17.07
N LEU A 224 19.80 -12.46 -16.45
CA LEU A 224 19.70 -12.68 -15.00
C LEU A 224 20.67 -11.74 -14.28
N VAL A 225 20.11 -10.83 -13.48
CA VAL A 225 20.85 -9.82 -12.71
C VAL A 225 21.18 -10.34 -11.31
N GLU A 226 20.18 -10.89 -10.64
CA GLU A 226 20.31 -11.47 -9.30
C GLU A 226 19.42 -12.70 -9.22
N ARG A 227 19.90 -13.72 -8.51
CA ARG A 227 19.10 -14.85 -8.09
C ARG A 227 19.33 -15.06 -6.60
N VAL A 228 18.24 -15.17 -5.87
CA VAL A 228 18.24 -15.47 -4.44
C VAL A 228 17.65 -16.86 -4.30
N ASP A 229 18.50 -17.83 -3.99
CA ASP A 229 18.12 -19.21 -3.68
C ASP A 229 17.74 -19.35 -2.20
N GLU A 230 17.22 -20.52 -1.83
CA GLU A 230 16.90 -20.89 -0.44
C GLU A 230 15.98 -19.89 0.29
N VAL A 231 14.98 -19.37 -0.43
CA VAL A 231 13.98 -18.45 0.15
C VAL A 231 12.91 -19.27 0.85
N PHE A 232 12.94 -19.26 2.18
CA PHE A 232 11.91 -19.88 3.01
C PHE A 232 10.56 -19.16 2.86
N PHE A 233 9.47 -19.92 2.97
CA PHE A 233 8.11 -19.43 2.77
C PHE A 233 7.76 -18.23 3.66
N ASP A 234 8.22 -18.23 4.91
CA ASP A 234 8.02 -17.15 5.88
C ASP A 234 8.92 -15.92 5.62
N THR A 235 10.07 -16.10 4.97
CA THR A 235 11.00 -15.02 4.59
C THR A 235 10.75 -14.43 3.19
N LEU A 236 9.75 -14.93 2.45
CA LEU A 236 9.45 -14.46 1.10
C LEU A 236 9.13 -12.96 1.07
N GLY A 237 8.35 -12.48 2.05
CA GLY A 237 8.01 -11.06 2.17
C GLY A 237 9.23 -10.18 2.40
N GLU A 238 10.14 -10.59 3.29
CA GLU A 238 11.40 -9.87 3.57
C GLU A 238 12.33 -9.86 2.36
N THR A 239 12.41 -10.99 1.66
CA THR A 239 13.21 -11.11 0.44
C THR A 239 12.70 -10.16 -0.64
N LEU A 240 11.39 -10.14 -0.89
CA LEU A 240 10.80 -9.23 -1.87
C LEU A 240 10.92 -7.76 -1.43
N GLU A 241 10.69 -7.42 -0.16
CA GLU A 241 10.89 -6.04 0.32
C GLU A 241 12.33 -5.57 0.06
N ARG A 242 13.32 -6.40 0.38
CA ARG A 242 14.74 -6.09 0.14
C ARG A 242 14.99 -5.80 -1.35
N LEU A 243 14.46 -6.64 -2.24
CA LEU A 243 14.74 -6.60 -3.68
C LEU A 243 13.99 -5.49 -4.42
N ILE A 244 12.72 -5.24 -4.09
CA ILE A 244 11.83 -4.43 -4.95
C ILE A 244 11.14 -3.27 -4.24
N ASP A 245 10.95 -3.27 -2.92
CA ASP A 245 10.21 -2.20 -2.23
C ASP A 245 11.11 -1.03 -1.82
N ASP A 246 10.95 0.13 -2.44
CA ASP A 246 11.75 1.32 -2.15
C ASP A 246 11.13 2.29 -1.13
N GLY A 247 10.01 1.92 -0.50
CA GLY A 247 9.30 2.75 0.47
C GLY A 247 8.58 3.96 -0.12
N SER A 248 8.59 4.14 -1.45
CA SER A 248 7.94 5.28 -2.11
C SER A 248 6.42 5.34 -1.88
N TRP A 249 5.81 4.19 -1.61
CA TRP A 249 4.40 4.06 -1.22
C TRP A 249 4.03 4.90 0.01
N ARG A 250 4.97 5.17 0.93
CA ARG A 250 4.72 5.99 2.14
C ARG A 250 4.51 7.46 1.84
N ARG A 251 4.80 7.91 0.62
CA ARG A 251 4.69 9.32 0.24
C ARG A 251 3.24 9.79 0.31
N ILE A 252 3.04 10.94 0.91
CA ILE A 252 1.76 11.63 1.01
C ILE A 252 1.68 12.61 -0.15
N ARG A 253 0.75 12.38 -1.07
CA ARG A 253 0.60 13.28 -2.21
C ARG A 253 -0.14 14.54 -1.75
N VAL A 254 0.49 15.69 -1.96
CA VAL A 254 -0.08 17.01 -1.66
C VAL A 254 -0.19 17.79 -2.96
N GLN A 255 -1.37 18.37 -3.22
CA GLN A 255 -1.65 19.14 -4.43
C GLN A 255 -2.30 20.47 -4.06
N TYR A 256 -1.94 21.55 -4.74
CA TYR A 256 -2.57 22.87 -4.54
C TYR A 256 -3.95 22.93 -5.20
N LEU A 257 -4.96 23.25 -4.40
CA LEU A 257 -6.32 23.52 -4.87
C LEU A 257 -6.48 25.03 -5.12
N SER A 258 -5.80 25.55 -6.13
CA SER A 258 -5.90 26.94 -6.62
C SER A 258 -5.75 28.05 -5.54
N GLY A 259 -4.55 28.63 -5.49
CA GLY A 259 -4.25 29.87 -4.77
C GLY A 259 -2.82 30.34 -5.04
N ARG A 260 -2.62 31.10 -6.13
CA ARG A 260 -1.40 31.80 -6.59
C ARG A 260 -0.08 30.99 -6.61
N LYS A 261 0.43 30.77 -7.83
CA LYS A 261 1.88 30.79 -8.09
C LYS A 261 2.45 32.05 -7.42
N ALA A 262 3.30 31.89 -6.41
CA ALA A 262 4.12 32.99 -5.92
C ALA A 262 5.00 33.47 -7.08
N VAL A 263 4.82 34.72 -7.48
CA VAL A 263 5.73 35.40 -8.40
C VAL A 263 7.05 35.53 -7.64
N ARG A 264 8.10 34.86 -8.13
CA ARG A 264 9.47 35.14 -7.69
C ARG A 264 9.80 36.57 -8.09
N HIS A 265 10.14 37.41 -7.11
CA HIS A 265 10.85 38.67 -7.34
C HIS A 265 12.35 38.39 -7.47
#